data_AF-A0AA92QBC0-F1
#
_entry.id   AF-A0AA92QBC0-F1
#
_cell.length_a   1.000
_cell.length_b   1.000
_cell.length_c   1.000
_cell.angle_alpha   90.00
_cell.angle_beta   90.00
_cell.angle_gamma   90.00
#
_symmetry.space_group_name_H-M   'P 1'
#
loop_
_entity.id
_entity.type
_entity.pdbx_description
1 polymer ?
#
loop_
_entity_poly.entity_id
_entity_poly.type
_entity_poly.pdbx_seq_one_letter_code
_entity_poly.pdbx_strand_id
1 'polypeptide(L)'
;MEAVKQEFSGPVGDVAGRDIINNNYSHGRPLTKAERSELNKLVQQLENEYGELGWQTWKFLHRTIGVENIETMCLDHRSQAETILGLLLDRAKAEKAHAQLQQDYDQIAESLDIQDEDVKQLTVQVETLTRSNAAMQRLHQSATKTTARDKEVNELAEKLYQANRSCSDMQRRYELSRASLEESQSRYAAAVGSAISFRKRWLWSWGAIGVLTCLMVTLSYQTYKLRNTLRATEARLSVCEFEGKTYGVGSSVSGDAAAALKCVLGERGTPEWQAAGKPRNRAKT
;
A
#
# COMPACT_ATOMS: atom_id res chain seq x y z
N MET A 1 77.00 91.99 -2.74
CA MET A 1 78.11 91.03 -2.80
C MET A 1 78.04 90.41 -4.18
N GLU A 2 78.96 90.74 -5.08
CA GLU A 2 79.05 90.08 -6.39
C GLU A 2 79.51 88.64 -6.17
N ALA A 3 78.76 87.68 -6.69
CA ALA A 3 79.17 86.29 -6.67
C ALA A 3 80.40 86.13 -7.57
N VAL A 4 81.49 85.57 -7.02
CA VAL A 4 82.71 85.30 -7.77
C VAL A 4 82.41 84.23 -8.82
N LYS A 5 82.36 84.62 -10.10
CA LYS A 5 82.21 83.70 -11.22
C LYS A 5 83.56 83.01 -11.47
N GLN A 6 83.60 81.69 -11.33
CA GLN A 6 84.78 80.89 -11.65
C GLN A 6 84.58 80.26 -13.04
N GLU A 7 85.44 80.60 -14.00
CA GLU A 7 85.40 80.05 -15.35
C GLU A 7 86.51 79.00 -15.51
N PHE A 8 86.14 77.84 -16.03
CA PHE A 8 87.07 76.75 -16.29
C PHE A 8 87.12 76.49 -17.80
N SER A 9 88.32 76.40 -18.37
CA SER A 9 88.53 76.06 -19.78
C SER A 9 89.03 74.60 -19.87
N GLY A 10 88.12 73.64 -20.04
CA GLY A 10 88.43 72.21 -20.16
C GLY A 10 87.45 71.28 -19.42
N PRO A 11 87.64 69.94 -19.49
CA PRO A 11 86.82 69.01 -18.73
C PRO A 11 87.02 69.22 -17.23
N VAL A 12 85.97 69.70 -16.56
CA VAL A 12 85.94 69.88 -15.11
C VAL A 12 85.52 68.55 -14.48
N GLY A 13 86.26 68.08 -13.47
CA GLY A 13 85.89 66.89 -12.68
C GLY A 13 84.69 67.15 -11.75
N ASP A 14 84.55 66.37 -10.67
CA ASP A 14 83.48 66.54 -9.71
C ASP A 14 83.63 67.85 -8.91
N VAL A 15 82.83 68.85 -9.29
CA VAL A 15 82.66 70.11 -8.58
C VAL A 15 81.53 69.96 -7.55
N ALA A 16 81.82 70.27 -6.29
CA ALA A 16 80.84 70.21 -5.21
C ALA A 16 79.85 71.40 -5.31
N GLY A 17 78.71 71.21 -5.99
CA GLY A 17 77.65 72.21 -5.95
C GLY A 17 76.54 72.02 -6.98
N ARG A 18 75.29 72.23 -6.53
CA ARG A 18 74.05 72.21 -7.34
C ARG A 18 73.93 73.37 -8.36
N ASP A 19 74.90 74.28 -8.39
CA ASP A 19 74.85 75.56 -9.13
C ASP A 19 75.93 75.67 -10.22
N ILE A 20 76.27 74.55 -10.86
CA ILE A 20 77.15 74.58 -12.03
C ILE A 20 76.31 74.97 -13.24
N ILE A 21 76.59 76.14 -13.80
CA ILE A 21 76.15 76.51 -15.14
C ILE A 21 77.30 76.13 -16.08
N ASN A 22 77.16 74.97 -16.73
CA ASN A 22 78.11 74.57 -17.76
C ASN A 22 77.87 75.50 -18.95
N ASN A 23 78.85 76.33 -19.32
CA ASN A 23 78.79 77.12 -20.54
C ASN A 23 79.66 76.43 -21.59
N ASN A 24 79.02 75.83 -22.58
CA ASN A 24 79.71 75.19 -23.70
C ASN A 24 79.91 76.21 -24.81
N TYR A 25 81.05 76.90 -24.77
CA TYR A 25 81.45 77.80 -25.86
C TYR A 25 82.09 76.97 -26.99
N SER A 26 81.26 76.41 -27.88
CA SER A 26 81.77 75.85 -29.14
C SER A 26 82.17 76.97 -30.12
N HIS A 27 83.24 76.73 -30.87
CA HIS A 27 83.74 77.64 -31.92
C HIS A 27 83.05 77.44 -33.28
N GLY A 28 81.91 76.75 -33.33
CA GLY A 28 81.16 76.51 -34.57
C GLY A 28 80.45 77.74 -35.15
N ARG A 29 79.92 77.61 -36.38
CA ARG A 29 79.04 78.66 -36.94
C ARG A 29 77.74 78.76 -36.13
N PRO A 30 77.17 79.96 -35.95
CA PRO A 30 75.83 80.11 -35.40
C PRO A 30 74.77 79.38 -36.22
N LEU A 31 73.67 78.98 -35.57
CA LEU A 31 72.53 78.38 -36.26
C LEU A 31 71.85 79.38 -37.21
N THR A 32 71.53 78.91 -38.41
CA THR A 32 70.72 79.69 -39.37
C THR A 32 69.29 79.83 -38.87
N LYS A 33 68.53 80.77 -39.45
CA LYS A 33 67.12 80.96 -39.14
C LYS A 33 66.28 79.70 -39.39
N ALA A 34 66.61 78.93 -40.42
CA ALA A 34 65.91 77.68 -40.76
C ALA A 34 66.12 76.62 -39.67
N GLU A 35 67.36 76.43 -39.22
CA GLU A 35 67.72 75.45 -38.18
C GLU A 35 67.08 75.81 -36.84
N ARG A 36 67.10 77.09 -36.47
CA ARG A 36 66.37 77.58 -35.29
C ARG A 36 64.87 77.35 -35.41
N SER A 37 64.31 77.53 -36.60
CA SER A 37 62.90 77.25 -36.85
C SER A 37 62.56 75.76 -36.71
N GLU A 38 63.46 74.85 -37.07
CA GLU A 38 63.24 73.40 -36.92
C GLU A 38 63.19 73.00 -35.45
N LEU A 39 64.12 73.49 -34.63
CA LEU A 39 64.09 73.26 -33.18
C LEU A 39 62.82 73.85 -32.53
N ASN A 40 62.42 75.07 -32.96
CA ASN A 40 61.17 75.68 -32.52
C ASN A 40 59.94 74.83 -32.86
N LYS A 41 59.92 74.14 -34.01
CA LYS A 41 58.80 73.24 -34.34
C LYS A 41 58.69 72.08 -33.36
N LEU A 42 59.81 71.48 -32.94
CA LEU A 42 59.80 70.39 -31.96
C LEU A 42 59.32 70.86 -30.59
N VAL A 43 59.75 72.06 -30.15
CA VAL A 43 59.26 72.64 -28.89
C VAL A 43 57.77 72.99 -28.99
N GLN A 44 57.32 73.57 -30.11
CA GLN A 44 55.89 73.81 -30.33
C GLN A 44 55.08 72.52 -30.37
N GLN A 45 55.66 71.42 -30.85
CA GLN A 45 55.01 70.12 -30.83
C GLN A 45 54.81 69.63 -29.39
N LEU A 46 55.83 69.74 -28.54
CA LEU A 46 55.72 69.42 -27.11
C LEU A 46 54.62 70.25 -26.42
N GLU A 47 54.55 71.54 -26.75
CA GLU A 47 53.55 72.46 -26.19
C GLU A 47 52.13 72.16 -26.66
N ASN A 48 51.93 72.00 -27.97
CA ASN A 48 50.61 71.82 -28.55
C ASN A 48 50.03 70.41 -28.29
N GLU A 49 50.85 69.36 -28.34
CA GLU A 49 50.37 67.98 -28.24
C GLU A 49 50.38 67.44 -26.80
N TYR A 50 51.30 67.90 -25.96
CA TYR A 50 51.54 67.35 -24.61
C TYR A 50 51.44 68.40 -23.49
N GLY A 51 51.22 69.68 -23.82
CA GLY A 51 50.96 70.74 -22.84
C GLY A 51 52.19 71.23 -22.09
N GLU A 52 53.41 70.88 -22.53
CA GLU A 52 54.63 71.42 -21.94
C GLU A 52 54.83 72.89 -22.34
N LEU A 53 55.07 73.76 -21.37
CA LEU A 53 55.28 75.18 -21.67
C LEU A 53 56.57 75.36 -22.46
N GLY A 54 56.50 75.89 -23.69
CA GLY A 54 57.67 75.96 -24.57
C GLY A 54 58.87 76.71 -23.98
N TRP A 55 58.62 77.73 -23.15
CA TRP A 55 59.68 78.46 -22.44
C TRP A 55 60.41 77.59 -21.40
N GLN A 56 59.73 76.63 -20.76
CA GLN A 56 60.35 75.68 -19.83
C GLN A 56 61.22 74.68 -20.57
N THR A 57 60.72 74.16 -21.69
CA THR A 57 61.48 73.26 -22.57
C THR A 57 62.75 73.95 -23.08
N TRP A 58 62.65 75.20 -23.53
CA TRP A 58 63.82 76.00 -23.92
C TRP A 58 64.78 76.24 -22.76
N LYS A 59 64.28 76.61 -21.58
CA LYS A 59 65.12 76.82 -20.39
C LYS A 59 65.87 75.54 -19.98
N PHE A 60 65.19 74.40 -20.03
CA PHE A 60 65.80 73.08 -19.79
C PHE A 60 66.88 72.78 -20.83
N LEU A 61 66.57 72.97 -22.12
CA LEU A 61 67.49 72.70 -23.22
C LEU A 61 68.76 73.56 -23.15
N HIS A 62 68.60 74.86 -22.91
CA HIS A 62 69.68 75.82 -22.73
C HIS A 62 70.60 75.42 -21.59
N ARG A 63 70.02 75.04 -20.44
CA ARG A 63 70.77 74.57 -19.27
C ARG A 63 71.51 73.27 -19.53
N THR A 64 70.89 72.33 -20.24
CA THR A 64 71.46 70.99 -20.48
C THR A 64 72.61 71.03 -21.47
N ILE A 65 72.49 71.83 -22.54
CA ILE A 65 73.54 71.99 -23.55
C ILE A 65 74.63 72.95 -23.07
N GLY A 66 74.25 73.92 -22.24
CA GLY A 66 75.15 74.92 -21.70
C GLY A 66 75.25 76.18 -22.57
N VAL A 67 74.12 76.68 -23.04
CA VAL A 67 74.01 77.90 -23.85
C VAL A 67 73.01 78.84 -23.21
N GLU A 68 73.21 80.15 -23.36
CA GLU A 68 72.30 81.14 -22.75
C GLU A 68 70.98 81.28 -23.52
N ASN A 69 71.04 81.21 -24.84
CA ASN A 69 69.88 81.34 -25.71
C ASN A 69 70.09 80.63 -27.06
N ILE A 70 69.02 80.53 -27.85
CA ILE A 70 69.05 79.89 -29.16
C ILE A 70 69.95 80.63 -30.18
N GLU A 71 70.24 81.91 -29.96
CA GLU A 71 71.09 82.70 -30.85
C GLU A 71 72.58 82.42 -30.63
N THR A 72 72.96 82.03 -29.41
CA THR A 72 74.32 81.59 -29.07
C THR A 72 74.55 80.11 -29.35
N MET A 73 73.53 79.37 -29.79
CA MET A 73 73.71 78.00 -30.27
C MET A 73 74.50 77.96 -31.57
N CYS A 74 75.46 77.04 -31.61
CA CYS A 74 76.27 76.74 -32.79
C CYS A 74 75.85 75.39 -33.40
N LEU A 75 76.33 75.11 -34.61
CA LEU A 75 75.99 73.88 -35.34
C LEU A 75 76.26 72.60 -34.53
N ASP A 76 77.32 72.55 -33.74
CA ASP A 76 77.67 71.39 -32.90
C ASP A 76 76.63 71.11 -31.81
N HIS A 77 75.91 72.13 -31.36
CA HIS A 77 74.85 72.01 -30.35
C HIS A 77 73.53 71.52 -30.96
N ARG A 78 73.37 71.60 -32.29
CA ARG A 78 72.13 71.27 -32.98
C ARG A 78 71.74 69.81 -32.80
N SER A 79 72.67 68.89 -33.05
CA SER A 79 72.40 67.44 -32.96
C SER A 79 72.05 67.02 -31.53
N GLN A 80 72.70 67.64 -30.53
CA GLN A 80 72.39 67.44 -29.13
C GLN A 80 70.98 67.96 -28.81
N ALA A 81 70.63 69.16 -29.30
CA ALA A 81 69.32 69.75 -29.12
C ALA A 81 68.19 68.90 -29.73
N GLU A 82 68.38 68.44 -30.97
CA GLU A 82 67.43 67.55 -31.66
C GLU A 82 67.26 66.24 -30.90
N THR A 83 68.35 65.66 -30.40
CA THR A 83 68.31 64.41 -29.63
C THR A 83 67.55 64.58 -28.32
N ILE A 84 67.84 65.65 -27.56
CA ILE A 84 67.17 65.93 -26.28
C ILE A 84 65.67 66.17 -26.51
N LEU A 85 65.31 66.99 -27.51
CA LEU A 85 63.90 67.27 -27.85
C LEU A 85 63.18 66.01 -28.35
N GLY A 86 63.86 65.16 -29.13
CA GLY A 86 63.32 63.86 -29.56
C GLY A 86 63.02 62.94 -28.39
N LEU A 87 63.94 62.82 -27.42
CA LEU A 87 63.73 62.03 -26.21
C LEU A 87 62.59 62.57 -25.34
N LEU A 88 62.43 63.90 -25.25
CA LEU A 88 61.29 64.51 -24.55
C LEU A 88 59.97 64.18 -25.25
N LEU A 89 59.91 64.24 -26.58
CA LEU A 89 58.72 63.85 -27.34
C LEU A 89 58.37 62.39 -27.14
N ASP A 90 59.35 61.49 -27.20
CA ASP A 90 59.13 60.05 -27.01
C ASP A 90 58.67 59.74 -25.58
N ARG A 91 59.24 60.42 -24.59
CA ARG A 91 58.78 60.35 -23.19
C ARG A 91 57.32 60.79 -23.07
N ALA A 92 56.96 61.95 -23.62
CA ALA A 92 55.61 62.48 -23.53
C ALA A 92 54.58 61.56 -24.22
N LYS A 93 54.95 60.97 -25.36
CA LYS A 93 54.15 59.94 -26.04
C LYS A 93 53.94 58.71 -25.15
N ALA A 94 55.00 58.22 -24.52
CA ALA A 94 54.94 57.05 -23.64
C ALA A 94 54.07 57.32 -22.40
N GLU A 95 54.19 58.50 -21.79
CA GLU A 95 53.37 58.91 -20.64
C GLU A 95 51.88 58.97 -21.02
N LYS A 96 51.55 59.53 -22.19
CA LYS A 96 50.17 59.56 -22.71
C LYS A 96 49.63 58.15 -22.98
N ALA A 97 50.41 57.28 -23.60
CA ALA A 97 50.02 55.90 -23.85
C ALA A 97 49.81 55.11 -22.55
N HIS A 98 50.68 55.32 -21.55
CA HIS A 98 50.54 54.72 -20.24
C HIS A 98 49.28 55.20 -19.51
N ALA A 99 48.98 56.50 -19.57
CA ALA A 99 47.75 57.04 -18.99
C ALA A 99 46.49 56.43 -19.63
N GLN A 100 46.49 56.24 -20.96
CA GLN A 100 45.40 55.55 -21.65
C GLN A 100 45.28 54.08 -21.22
N LEU A 101 46.39 53.35 -21.17
CA LEU A 101 46.39 51.95 -20.74
C LEU A 101 45.89 51.78 -19.30
N GLN A 102 46.24 52.71 -18.42
CA GLN A 102 45.74 52.71 -17.04
C GLN A 102 44.22 52.91 -17.02
N GLN A 103 43.70 53.86 -17.79
CA GLN A 103 42.26 54.09 -17.91
C GLN A 103 41.53 52.85 -18.47
N ASP A 104 42.08 52.21 -19.50
CA ASP A 104 41.50 50.99 -20.09
C ASP A 104 41.53 49.82 -19.09
N TYR A 105 42.62 49.68 -18.32
CA TYR A 105 42.72 48.68 -17.27
C TYR A 105 41.67 48.89 -16.17
N ASP A 106 41.49 50.13 -15.71
CA ASP A 106 40.52 50.47 -14.67
C ASP A 106 39.08 50.19 -15.16
N GLN A 107 38.77 50.49 -16.43
CA GLN A 107 37.47 50.14 -17.04
C GLN A 107 37.25 48.63 -17.13
N ILE A 108 38.28 47.87 -17.51
CA ILE A 108 38.19 46.40 -17.58
C ILE A 108 37.99 45.84 -16.16
N ALA A 109 38.72 46.35 -15.17
CA ALA A 109 38.60 45.92 -13.78
C ALA A 109 37.18 46.16 -13.23
N GLU A 110 36.61 47.35 -13.48
CA GLU A 110 35.21 47.66 -13.11
C GLU A 110 34.22 46.73 -13.82
N SER A 111 34.41 46.48 -15.12
CA SER A 111 33.54 45.57 -15.87
C SER A 111 33.59 44.12 -15.35
N LEU A 112 34.76 43.69 -14.88
CA LEU A 112 34.96 42.35 -14.34
C LEU A 112 34.28 42.19 -12.97
N ASP A 113 34.31 43.23 -12.13
CA ASP A 113 33.63 43.24 -10.83
C ASP A 113 32.11 43.15 -11.00
N ILE A 114 31.55 43.88 -11.98
CA ILE A 114 30.12 43.79 -12.34
C ILE A 114 29.76 42.36 -12.81
N GLN A 115 30.59 41.77 -13.68
CA GLN A 115 30.35 40.41 -14.16
C GLN A 115 30.45 39.37 -13.06
N ASP A 116 31.36 39.53 -12.10
CA ASP A 116 31.47 38.62 -10.94
C ASP A 116 30.20 38.66 -10.08
N GLU A 117 29.62 39.84 -9.87
CA GLU A 117 28.37 39.99 -9.13
C GLU A 117 27.16 39.39 -9.87
N ASP A 118 27.09 39.57 -11.20
CA ASP A 118 26.08 38.93 -12.05
C ASP A 118 26.18 37.39 -11.97
N VAL A 119 27.41 36.84 -12.01
CA VAL A 119 27.65 35.40 -11.90
C VAL A 119 27.22 34.87 -10.53
N LYS A 120 27.51 35.60 -9.44
CA LYS A 120 27.01 35.24 -8.10
C LYS A 120 25.48 35.23 -8.05
N GLN A 121 24.83 36.26 -8.60
CA GLN A 121 23.37 36.35 -8.64
C GLN A 121 22.75 35.20 -9.45
N LEU A 122 23.32 34.90 -10.63
CA LEU A 122 22.90 33.78 -11.47
C LEU A 122 23.07 32.45 -10.73
N THR A 123 24.16 32.26 -9.98
CA THR A 123 24.39 31.04 -9.19
C THR A 123 23.30 30.86 -8.13
N VAL A 124 22.94 31.93 -7.41
CA VAL A 124 21.82 31.91 -6.44
C VAL A 124 20.49 31.58 -7.10
N GLN A 125 20.22 32.11 -8.30
CA GLN A 125 19.01 31.78 -9.06
C GLN A 125 18.98 30.31 -9.47
N VAL A 126 20.09 29.76 -9.97
CA VAL A 126 20.21 28.35 -10.36
C VAL A 126 19.98 27.44 -9.15
N GLU A 127 20.56 27.75 -7.99
CA GLU A 127 20.29 27.00 -6.76
C GLU A 127 18.82 27.03 -6.37
N THR A 128 18.19 28.20 -6.46
CA THR A 128 16.77 28.39 -6.13
C THR A 128 15.87 27.57 -7.05
N LEU A 129 16.13 27.61 -8.37
CA LEU A 129 15.42 26.79 -9.35
C LEU A 129 15.63 25.30 -9.12
N THR A 130 16.85 24.89 -8.75
CA THR A 130 17.17 23.49 -8.44
C THR A 130 16.38 23.00 -7.21
N ARG A 131 16.29 23.82 -6.15
CA ARG A 131 15.47 23.51 -4.97
C ARG A 131 13.98 23.43 -5.31
N SER A 132 13.48 24.35 -6.15
CA SER A 132 12.09 24.35 -6.62
C SER A 132 11.76 23.09 -7.43
N ASN A 133 12.64 22.69 -8.35
CA ASN A 133 12.48 21.47 -9.14
C ASN A 133 12.45 20.22 -8.27
N ALA A 134 13.32 20.13 -7.25
CA ALA A 134 13.30 19.03 -6.29
C ALA A 134 11.98 18.99 -5.49
N ALA A 135 11.43 20.15 -5.12
CA ALA A 135 10.12 20.23 -4.46
C ALA A 135 8.97 19.78 -5.38
N MET A 136 8.98 20.20 -6.65
CA MET A 136 8.02 19.73 -7.66
C MET A 136 8.09 18.22 -7.86
N GLN A 137 9.28 17.63 -7.91
CA GLN A 137 9.43 16.18 -8.03
C GLN A 137 8.82 15.44 -6.82
N ARG A 138 9.00 15.97 -5.60
CA ARG A 138 8.36 15.41 -4.40
C ARG A 138 6.84 15.51 -4.46
N LEU A 139 6.29 16.62 -4.98
CA LEU A 139 4.86 16.79 -5.21
C LEU A 139 4.32 15.81 -6.26
N HIS A 140 5.05 15.58 -7.35
CA HIS A 140 4.68 14.55 -8.33
C HIS A 140 4.68 13.15 -7.70
N GLN A 141 5.68 12.82 -6.89
CA GLN A 141 5.71 11.54 -6.19
C GLN A 141 4.55 11.40 -5.19
N SER A 142 4.17 12.45 -4.46
CA SER A 142 3.01 12.38 -3.57
C SER A 142 1.69 12.25 -4.35
N ALA A 143 1.53 12.98 -5.45
CA ALA A 143 0.35 12.89 -6.33
C ALA A 143 0.20 11.49 -6.98
N THR A 144 1.30 10.85 -7.37
CA THR A 144 1.24 9.46 -7.88
C THR A 144 0.82 8.47 -6.79
N LYS A 145 1.22 8.69 -5.53
CA LYS A 145 0.78 7.85 -4.41
C LYS A 145 -0.69 8.06 -4.07
N THR A 146 -1.20 9.30 -4.12
CA THR A 146 -2.63 9.56 -3.87
C THR A 146 -3.50 8.95 -4.97
N THR A 147 -3.11 9.11 -6.24
CA THR A 147 -3.83 8.47 -7.35
C THR A 147 -3.83 6.95 -7.28
N ALA A 148 -2.77 6.33 -6.75
CA ALA A 148 -2.76 4.89 -6.46
C ALA A 148 -3.76 4.53 -5.34
N ARG A 149 -3.80 5.29 -4.25
CA ARG A 149 -4.80 5.10 -3.18
C ARG A 149 -6.23 5.30 -3.67
N ASP A 150 -6.47 6.28 -4.54
CA ASP A 150 -7.81 6.51 -5.10
C ASP A 150 -8.29 5.31 -5.92
N LYS A 151 -7.38 4.61 -6.62
CA LYS A 151 -7.71 3.34 -7.29
C LYS A 151 -8.10 2.25 -6.29
N GLU A 152 -7.37 2.12 -5.17
CA GLU A 152 -7.71 1.15 -4.12
C GLU A 152 -9.07 1.46 -3.47
N VAL A 153 -9.35 2.74 -3.22
CA VAL A 153 -10.66 3.18 -2.68
C VAL A 153 -11.78 2.87 -3.67
N ASN A 154 -11.58 3.13 -4.98
CA ASN A 154 -12.55 2.79 -6.00
C ASN A 154 -12.79 1.28 -6.10
N GLU A 155 -11.74 0.45 -6.01
CA GLU A 155 -11.88 -1.01 -5.98
C GLU A 155 -12.65 -1.48 -4.74
N LEU A 156 -12.38 -0.87 -3.57
CA LEU A 156 -13.12 -1.18 -2.35
C LEU A 156 -14.59 -0.76 -2.45
N ALA A 157 -14.87 0.40 -3.03
CA ALA A 157 -16.23 0.87 -3.27
C ALA A 157 -17.00 -0.09 -4.20
N GLU A 158 -16.35 -0.61 -5.24
CA GLU A 158 -16.94 -1.61 -6.12
C GLU A 158 -17.22 -2.93 -5.40
N LYS A 159 -16.29 -3.41 -4.55
CA LYS A 159 -16.50 -4.59 -3.70
C LYS A 159 -17.67 -4.40 -2.73
N LEU A 160 -17.79 -3.23 -2.10
CA LEU A 160 -18.93 -2.90 -1.23
C LEU A 160 -20.25 -2.88 -2.01
N TYR A 161 -20.24 -2.33 -3.22
CA TYR A 161 -21.43 -2.33 -4.09
C TYR A 161 -21.86 -3.76 -4.46
N GLN A 162 -20.90 -4.64 -4.80
CA GLN A 162 -21.16 -6.06 -5.07
C GLN A 162 -21.67 -6.81 -3.84
N ALA A 163 -21.04 -6.60 -2.67
CA ALA A 163 -21.47 -7.21 -1.41
C ALA A 163 -22.89 -6.78 -1.03
N ASN A 164 -23.20 -5.49 -1.16
CA ASN A 164 -24.54 -4.96 -0.90
C ASN A 164 -25.59 -5.58 -1.83
N ARG A 165 -25.26 -5.75 -3.13
CA ARG A 165 -26.12 -6.44 -4.09
C ARG A 165 -26.33 -7.92 -3.73
N SER A 166 -25.27 -8.61 -3.29
CA SER A 166 -25.41 -10.02 -2.86
C SER A 166 -26.26 -10.17 -1.60
N CYS A 167 -26.18 -9.20 -0.68
CA CYS A 167 -26.98 -9.17 0.53
C CYS A 167 -28.46 -8.95 0.21
N SER A 168 -28.78 -8.01 -0.69
CA SER A 168 -30.16 -7.78 -1.12
C SER A 168 -30.76 -8.99 -1.86
N ASP A 169 -29.98 -9.68 -2.70
CA ASP A 169 -30.40 -10.93 -3.34
C ASP A 169 -30.64 -12.05 -2.32
N MET A 170 -29.78 -12.20 -1.31
CA MET A 170 -29.96 -13.17 -0.23
C MET A 170 -31.20 -12.86 0.62
N GLN A 171 -31.44 -11.59 0.93
CA GLN A 171 -32.63 -11.17 1.66
C GLN A 171 -33.90 -11.49 0.87
N ARG A 172 -33.90 -11.26 -0.44
CA ARG A 172 -35.01 -11.65 -1.32
C ARG A 172 -35.24 -13.16 -1.34
N ARG A 173 -34.17 -13.97 -1.37
CA ARG A 173 -34.27 -15.44 -1.28
C ARG A 173 -34.81 -15.88 0.07
N TYR A 174 -34.40 -15.23 1.15
CA TYR A 174 -34.89 -15.50 2.49
C TYR A 174 -36.40 -15.23 2.58
N GLU A 175 -36.87 -14.08 2.09
CA GLU A 175 -38.29 -13.73 2.02
C GLU A 175 -39.10 -14.76 1.20
N LEU A 176 -38.58 -15.17 0.04
CA LEU A 176 -39.22 -16.21 -0.78
C LEU A 176 -39.29 -17.56 -0.06
N SER A 177 -38.20 -17.98 0.61
CA SER A 177 -38.19 -19.22 1.38
C SER A 177 -39.16 -19.18 2.56
N ARG A 178 -39.27 -18.04 3.24
CA ARG A 178 -40.24 -17.81 4.31
C ARG A 178 -41.67 -17.92 3.81
N ALA A 179 -42.00 -17.29 2.68
CA ALA A 179 -43.32 -17.42 2.06
C ALA A 179 -43.63 -18.89 1.69
N SER A 180 -42.65 -19.64 1.17
CA SER A 180 -42.82 -21.07 0.87
C SER A 180 -43.02 -21.94 2.12
N LEU A 181 -42.36 -21.59 3.22
CA LEU A 181 -42.52 -22.25 4.51
C LEU A 181 -43.91 -22.00 5.08
N GLU A 182 -44.40 -20.76 5.04
CA GLU A 182 -45.77 -20.42 5.44
C GLU A 182 -46.81 -21.15 4.58
N GLU A 183 -46.59 -21.25 3.26
CA GLU A 183 -47.45 -22.04 2.37
C GLU A 183 -47.42 -23.53 2.74
N SER A 184 -46.25 -24.12 2.98
CA SER A 184 -46.14 -25.52 3.40
C SER A 184 -46.78 -25.75 4.78
N GLN A 185 -46.58 -24.86 5.76
CA GLN A 185 -47.21 -24.95 7.08
C GLN A 185 -48.73 -24.89 6.99
N SER A 186 -49.29 -24.02 6.14
CA SER A 186 -50.74 -23.97 5.92
C SER A 186 -51.27 -25.27 5.30
N ARG A 187 -50.52 -25.87 4.35
CA ARG A 187 -50.84 -27.18 3.76
C ARG A 187 -50.72 -28.31 4.80
N TYR A 188 -49.71 -28.29 5.66
CA TYR A 188 -49.57 -29.25 6.76
C TYR A 188 -50.68 -29.09 7.81
N ALA A 189 -51.07 -27.87 8.18
CA ALA A 189 -52.17 -27.62 9.09
C ALA A 189 -53.52 -28.13 8.51
N ALA A 190 -53.75 -27.92 7.21
CA ALA A 190 -54.91 -28.46 6.50
C ALA A 190 -54.90 -30.00 6.43
N ALA A 191 -53.73 -30.61 6.16
CA ALA A 191 -53.57 -32.06 6.10
C ALA A 191 -53.68 -32.74 7.48
N VAL A 192 -53.19 -32.11 8.54
CA VAL A 192 -53.36 -32.60 9.92
C VAL A 192 -54.81 -32.43 10.35
N GLY A 193 -55.49 -31.34 9.97
CA GLY A 193 -56.93 -31.16 10.20
C GLY A 193 -57.78 -32.26 9.58
N SER A 194 -57.48 -32.66 8.33
CA SER A 194 -58.18 -33.77 7.67
C SER A 194 -57.83 -35.14 8.28
N ALA A 195 -56.57 -35.38 8.62
CA ALA A 195 -56.12 -36.64 9.26
C ALA A 195 -56.71 -36.85 10.67
N ILE A 196 -56.89 -35.79 11.46
CA ILE A 196 -57.53 -35.86 12.79
C ILE A 196 -59.00 -36.26 12.66
N SER A 197 -59.71 -35.75 11.65
CA SER A 197 -61.11 -36.13 11.40
C SER A 197 -61.27 -37.60 11.00
N PHE A 198 -60.29 -38.16 10.27
CA PHE A 198 -60.28 -39.56 9.85
C PHE A 198 -60.00 -40.51 11.02
N ARG A 199 -59.05 -40.15 11.91
CA ARG A 199 -58.74 -40.93 13.13
C ARG A 199 -59.92 -40.95 14.12
N LYS A 200 -60.64 -39.84 14.25
CA LYS A 200 -61.86 -39.80 15.09
C LYS A 200 -62.93 -40.77 14.58
N ARG A 201 -63.19 -40.85 13.27
CA ARG A 201 -64.17 -41.81 12.73
C ARG A 201 -63.73 -43.27 12.90
N TRP A 202 -62.43 -43.56 12.82
CA TRP A 202 -61.90 -44.91 12.94
C TRP A 202 -61.95 -45.45 14.39
N LEU A 203 -61.62 -44.61 15.38
CA LEU A 203 -61.66 -45.00 16.80
C LEU A 203 -63.07 -45.40 17.29
N TRP A 204 -64.13 -44.76 16.78
CA TRP A 204 -65.51 -45.13 17.14
C TRP A 204 -65.94 -46.48 16.55
N SER A 205 -65.40 -46.86 15.38
CA SER A 205 -65.68 -48.16 14.77
C SER A 205 -65.09 -49.33 15.56
N TRP A 206 -63.88 -49.18 16.10
CA TRP A 206 -63.24 -50.23 16.89
C TRP A 206 -63.87 -50.39 18.28
N GLY A 207 -64.37 -49.30 18.87
CA GLY A 207 -65.14 -49.35 20.12
C GLY A 207 -66.41 -50.20 20.02
N ALA A 208 -67.13 -50.15 18.90
CA ALA A 208 -68.32 -50.96 18.67
C ALA A 208 -68.02 -52.46 18.53
N ILE A 209 -66.89 -52.81 17.89
CA ILE A 209 -66.47 -54.21 17.69
C ILE A 209 -66.08 -54.85 19.03
N GLY A 210 -65.40 -54.13 19.92
CA GLY A 210 -65.00 -54.63 21.24
C GLY A 210 -66.20 -55.03 22.13
N VAL A 211 -67.27 -54.24 22.10
CA VAL A 211 -68.50 -54.54 22.86
C VAL A 211 -69.19 -55.81 22.36
N LEU A 212 -69.18 -56.03 21.04
CA LEU A 212 -69.78 -57.22 20.43
C LEU A 212 -69.02 -58.51 20.80
N THR A 213 -67.69 -58.44 20.89
CA THR A 213 -66.86 -59.59 21.27
C THR A 213 -67.04 -60.00 22.73
N CYS A 214 -67.23 -59.04 23.64
CA CYS A 214 -67.48 -59.36 25.05
C CYS A 214 -68.83 -60.07 25.27
N LEU A 215 -69.86 -59.73 24.48
CA LEU A 215 -71.17 -60.40 24.56
C LEU A 215 -71.13 -61.86 24.09
N MET A 216 -70.30 -62.19 23.11
CA MET A 216 -70.14 -63.59 22.65
C MET A 216 -69.41 -64.47 23.68
N VAL A 217 -68.42 -63.91 24.38
CA VAL A 217 -67.67 -64.63 25.42
C VAL A 217 -68.58 -64.99 26.60
N THR A 218 -69.45 -64.08 27.03
CA THR A 218 -70.37 -64.36 28.16
C THR A 218 -71.40 -65.44 27.84
N LEU A 219 -71.93 -65.47 26.61
CA LEU A 219 -72.84 -66.52 26.13
C LEU A 219 -72.15 -67.90 26.06
N SER A 220 -70.91 -67.96 25.57
CA SER A 220 -70.16 -69.21 25.50
C SER A 220 -69.85 -69.79 26.89
N TYR A 221 -69.57 -68.95 27.90
CA TYR A 221 -69.29 -69.40 29.27
C TYR A 221 -70.52 -70.03 29.94
N GLN A 222 -71.73 -69.51 29.69
CA GLN A 222 -72.95 -70.10 30.25
C GLN A 222 -73.26 -71.49 29.66
N THR A 223 -73.02 -71.70 28.36
CA THR A 223 -73.26 -73.01 27.73
C THR A 223 -72.27 -74.09 28.19
N TYR A 224 -71.03 -73.71 28.52
CA TYR A 224 -70.02 -74.64 29.07
C TYR A 224 -70.42 -75.16 30.46
N LYS A 225 -70.97 -74.30 31.31
CA LYS A 225 -71.38 -74.67 32.68
C LYS A 225 -72.54 -75.67 32.71
N LEU A 226 -73.48 -75.58 31.76
CA LEU A 226 -74.62 -76.52 31.64
C LEU A 226 -74.19 -77.93 31.19
N ARG A 227 -73.13 -78.04 30.38
CA ARG A 227 -72.67 -79.33 29.84
C ARG A 227 -71.99 -80.19 30.91
N ASN A 228 -71.29 -79.55 31.85
CA ASN A 228 -70.59 -80.26 32.92
C ASN A 228 -71.52 -80.78 34.02
N THR A 229 -72.67 -80.13 34.25
CA THR A 229 -73.66 -80.62 35.24
C THR A 229 -74.43 -81.85 34.74
N LEU A 230 -74.62 -81.99 33.43
CA LEU A 230 -75.28 -83.16 32.81
C LEU A 230 -74.41 -84.43 32.83
N ARG A 231 -73.09 -84.31 32.69
CA ARG A 231 -72.18 -85.49 32.73
C ARG A 231 -71.98 -86.06 34.14
N ALA A 232 -72.15 -85.25 35.18
CA ALA A 232 -71.99 -85.69 36.57
C ALA A 232 -73.16 -86.55 37.07
N THR A 233 -74.35 -86.45 36.46
CA THR A 233 -75.53 -87.25 36.84
C THR A 233 -75.60 -88.61 36.15
N GLU A 234 -74.95 -88.76 34.99
CA GLU A 234 -74.96 -90.00 34.19
C GLU A 234 -74.03 -91.09 34.77
N ALA A 235 -72.98 -90.71 35.52
CA ALA A 235 -71.99 -91.65 36.07
C ALA A 235 -72.42 -92.39 37.35
N ARG A 236 -73.58 -92.08 37.95
CA ARG A 236 -74.06 -92.73 39.19
C ARG A 236 -74.98 -93.95 38.97
N LEU A 237 -75.30 -94.31 37.72
CA LEU A 237 -76.33 -95.32 37.41
C LEU A 237 -75.82 -96.71 36.97
N SER A 238 -74.52 -96.98 36.94
CA SER A 238 -73.95 -98.20 36.30
C SER A 238 -73.00 -99.05 37.17
N VAL A 239 -73.30 -99.25 38.46
CA VAL A 239 -72.44 -100.03 39.37
C VAL A 239 -73.24 -100.99 40.28
N CYS A 240 -72.78 -102.23 40.50
CA CYS A 240 -73.33 -103.15 41.50
C CYS A 240 -72.59 -102.99 42.83
N GLU A 241 -73.27 -103.07 43.98
CA GLU A 241 -72.62 -103.05 45.29
C GLU A 241 -72.61 -104.46 45.91
N PHE A 242 -71.47 -104.90 46.46
CA PHE A 242 -71.32 -106.15 47.21
C PHE A 242 -70.40 -105.92 48.41
N GLU A 243 -70.89 -106.23 49.63
CA GLU A 243 -70.20 -105.97 50.90
C GLU A 243 -69.64 -104.54 51.08
N GLY A 244 -70.41 -103.53 50.65
CA GLY A 244 -70.06 -102.11 50.80
C GLY A 244 -68.99 -101.60 49.83
N LYS A 245 -68.62 -102.40 48.82
CA LYS A 245 -67.73 -102.00 47.72
C LYS A 245 -68.48 -102.04 46.40
N THR A 246 -68.24 -101.04 45.56
CA THR A 246 -68.91 -100.88 44.27
C THR A 246 -68.07 -101.50 43.15
N TYR A 247 -68.69 -102.39 42.37
CA TYR A 247 -68.08 -103.15 41.28
C TYR A 247 -68.78 -102.85 39.96
N GLY A 248 -67.98 -102.54 38.93
CA GLY A 248 -68.50 -102.30 37.59
C GLY A 248 -69.09 -103.58 36.97
N VAL A 249 -70.07 -103.39 36.09
CA VAL A 249 -70.70 -104.46 35.31
C VAL A 249 -69.63 -105.28 34.58
N GLY A 250 -69.69 -106.61 34.73
CA GLY A 250 -68.72 -107.57 34.21
C GLY A 250 -67.80 -108.20 35.27
N SER A 251 -67.72 -107.60 36.46
CA SER A 251 -66.90 -108.09 37.58
C SER A 251 -67.47 -109.37 38.19
N SER A 252 -66.61 -110.32 38.55
CA SER A 252 -67.01 -111.56 39.25
C SER A 252 -66.29 -111.70 40.58
N VAL A 253 -67.03 -112.09 41.61
CA VAL A 253 -66.53 -112.32 42.98
C VAL A 253 -66.78 -113.79 43.33
N SER A 254 -65.73 -114.51 43.72
CA SER A 254 -65.82 -115.92 44.17
C SER A 254 -65.48 -115.96 45.66
N GLY A 255 -66.40 -116.44 46.50
CA GLY A 255 -66.19 -116.59 47.94
C GLY A 255 -65.99 -118.05 48.33
N ASP A 256 -65.11 -118.31 49.31
CA ASP A 256 -64.56 -119.65 49.65
C ASP A 256 -65.57 -120.72 50.11
N ALA A 257 -66.87 -120.42 50.16
CA ALA A 257 -67.91 -121.41 50.51
C ALA A 257 -69.23 -121.29 49.73
N ALA A 258 -69.32 -120.42 48.70
CA ALA A 258 -70.54 -120.28 47.88
C ALA A 258 -70.23 -119.87 46.43
N ALA A 259 -71.09 -120.30 45.48
CA ALA A 259 -70.90 -120.18 44.03
C ALA A 259 -70.56 -118.75 43.56
N ALA A 260 -69.63 -118.61 42.61
CA ALA A 260 -69.15 -117.34 42.08
C ALA A 260 -70.31 -116.46 41.55
N LEU A 261 -70.36 -115.20 41.97
CA LEU A 261 -71.36 -114.20 41.55
C LEU A 261 -70.75 -113.28 40.50
N LYS A 262 -71.48 -112.95 39.44
CA LYS A 262 -71.06 -111.97 38.42
C LYS A 262 -72.07 -110.83 38.35
N CYS A 263 -71.59 -109.59 38.40
CA CYS A 263 -72.41 -108.40 38.19
C CYS A 263 -72.65 -108.28 36.69
N VAL A 264 -73.90 -108.38 36.26
CA VAL A 264 -74.32 -108.28 34.86
C VAL A 264 -75.41 -107.22 34.74
N LEU A 265 -75.48 -106.58 33.57
CA LEU A 265 -76.54 -105.62 33.29
C LEU A 265 -77.83 -106.42 33.05
N GLY A 266 -78.83 -106.28 33.93
CA GLY A 266 -80.12 -106.90 33.73
C GLY A 266 -80.85 -106.30 32.52
N GLU A 267 -81.91 -106.96 32.05
CA GLU A 267 -82.65 -106.56 30.83
C GLU A 267 -83.24 -105.14 30.88
N ARG A 268 -83.38 -104.55 32.07
CA ARG A 268 -83.85 -103.16 32.26
C ARG A 268 -82.73 -102.12 32.36
N GLY A 269 -81.48 -102.51 32.06
CA GLY A 269 -80.33 -101.60 32.11
C GLY A 269 -79.82 -101.29 33.52
N THR A 270 -80.35 -101.95 34.55
CA THR A 270 -79.87 -101.86 35.94
C THR A 270 -78.96 -103.03 36.28
N PRO A 271 -77.77 -102.80 36.88
CA PRO A 271 -76.85 -103.87 37.26
C PRO A 271 -77.41 -104.78 38.36
N GLU A 272 -77.35 -106.11 38.18
CA GLU A 272 -77.71 -107.09 39.22
C GLU A 272 -76.68 -108.23 39.34
N TRP A 273 -76.62 -108.87 40.52
CA TRP A 273 -75.73 -110.02 40.79
C TRP A 273 -76.41 -111.33 40.40
N GLN A 274 -75.78 -112.11 39.52
CA GLN A 274 -76.24 -113.45 39.12
C GLN A 274 -75.22 -114.54 39.48
N ALA A 275 -75.72 -115.67 40.01
CA ALA A 275 -74.90 -116.81 40.41
C ALA A 275 -74.45 -117.67 39.21
N ALA A 276 -73.15 -117.87 39.07
CA ALA A 276 -72.55 -118.67 38.01
C ALA A 276 -72.70 -120.18 38.32
N GLY A 277 -73.79 -120.78 37.82
CA GLY A 277 -74.03 -122.23 37.87
C GLY A 277 -73.02 -123.04 37.03
N LYS A 278 -72.64 -124.21 37.55
CA LYS A 278 -71.62 -125.17 37.04
C LYS A 278 -71.74 -125.57 35.56
N PRO A 279 -70.62 -126.02 34.95
CA PRO A 279 -70.41 -126.07 33.50
C PRO A 279 -71.12 -127.27 32.85
N ARG A 280 -71.74 -127.05 31.68
CA ARG A 280 -72.26 -128.12 30.82
C ARG A 280 -71.34 -128.29 29.61
N ASN A 281 -70.42 -129.24 29.72
CA ASN A 281 -69.54 -129.68 28.64
C ASN A 281 -70.35 -130.24 27.46
N ARG A 282 -70.16 -129.68 26.27
CA ARG A 282 -70.20 -130.40 25.00
C ARG A 282 -68.89 -130.02 24.27
N ALA A 283 -67.90 -130.91 24.20
CA ALA A 283 -67.86 -132.04 23.27
C ALA A 283 -67.28 -131.55 21.91
N LYS A 284 -66.58 -132.37 21.10
CA LYS A 284 -67.33 -133.38 20.34
C LYS A 284 -68.62 -132.66 19.86
N THR A 285 -68.58 -131.74 18.92
CA THR A 285 -67.71 -131.49 17.78
C THR A 285 -67.89 -130.03 17.39
#